data_AF-A0A2E9I4K0-F1
#
_entry.id   AF-A0A2E9I4K0-F1
#
_cell.length_a   1.000
_cell.length_b   1.000
_cell.length_c   1.000
_cell.angle_alpha   90.00
_cell.angle_beta   90.00
_cell.angle_gamma   90.00
#
_symmetry.space_group_name_H-M   'P 1'
#
loop_
_entity.id
_entity.type
_entity.pdbx_description
1 polymer ?
#
loop_
_entity_poly.entity_id
_entity_poly.type
_entity_poly.pdbx_seq_one_letter_code
_entity_poly.pdbx_strand_id
1 'polypeptide(L)'
;MKFPEWTKPGVYGALVGAVAVSILGFTWGGWTTAGSAEEMADSFAAEQVTLAMVPVCLDLSEADAERTAKLVTLREASSFQRRNAMMETGWATLPGTEAPNRDLANACLAKLALDGS
;
A
#
# COMPACT_ATOMS: atom_id res chain seq x y z
N MET A 1 14.80 52.41 13.53
CA MET A 1 14.20 51.79 14.73
C MET A 1 15.31 51.15 15.55
N LYS A 2 15.38 51.40 16.86
CA LYS A 2 16.33 50.72 17.76
C LYS A 2 15.60 49.56 18.44
N PHE A 3 16.02 48.32 18.17
CA PHE A 3 15.47 47.16 18.85
C PHE A 3 15.96 47.11 20.30
N PRO A 4 15.09 46.81 21.28
CA PRO A 4 15.48 46.69 22.69
C PRO A 4 16.43 45.51 22.91
N GLU A 5 17.32 45.63 23.90
CA GLU A 5 18.38 44.65 24.22
C GLU A 5 17.83 43.24 24.53
N TRP A 6 16.60 43.15 25.04
CA TRP A 6 15.92 41.89 25.35
C TRP A 6 15.48 41.09 24.10
N THR A 7 15.51 41.69 22.92
CA THR A 7 15.12 41.02 21.67
C THR A 7 16.06 39.86 21.34
N LYS A 8 17.37 40.00 21.62
CA LYS A 8 18.37 38.96 21.35
C LYS A 8 18.06 37.64 22.08
N PRO A 9 17.95 37.61 23.43
CA PRO A 9 17.64 36.37 24.14
C PRO A 9 16.25 35.81 23.80
N GLY A 10 15.27 36.69 23.51
CA GLY A 10 13.93 36.25 23.08
C GLY A 10 13.95 35.45 21.77
N VAL A 11 14.74 35.87 20.77
CA VAL A 11 14.88 35.15 19.50
C VAL A 11 15.52 33.77 19.70
N TYR A 12 16.57 33.67 20.52
CA TYR A 12 17.19 32.38 20.82
C TYR A 12 16.23 31.42 21.54
N GLY A 13 15.46 31.94 22.51
CA GLY A 13 14.44 31.15 23.20
C GLY A 13 13.36 30.61 22.25
N ALA A 14 12.89 31.44 21.31
CA ALA A 14 11.91 31.02 20.30
C ALA A 14 12.47 29.91 19.38
N LEU A 15 13.72 30.03 18.93
CA LEU A 15 14.36 29.00 18.10
C LEU A 15 14.51 27.68 18.84
N VAL A 16 15.02 27.70 20.07
CA VAL A 16 15.17 26.48 20.89
C VAL A 16 13.82 25.85 21.19
N GLY A 17 12.81 26.65 21.53
CA GLY A 17 11.46 26.18 21.76
C GLY A 17 10.84 25.52 20.52
N ALA A 18 10.98 26.13 19.35
CA ALA A 18 10.47 25.58 18.10
C ALA A 18 11.11 24.22 17.76
N VAL A 19 12.42 24.09 17.96
CA VAL A 19 13.14 22.82 17.76
C VAL A 19 12.66 21.76 18.75
N ALA A 20 12.55 22.11 20.04
CA ALA A 20 12.09 21.17 21.07
C ALA A 20 10.66 20.67 20.81
N VAL A 21 9.73 21.56 20.47
CA VAL A 21 8.34 21.21 20.13
C VAL A 21 8.29 20.33 18.89
N SER A 22 9.08 20.66 17.85
CA SER A 22 9.14 19.85 16.63
C SER A 22 9.63 18.44 16.93
N ILE A 23 10.71 18.28 17.70
CA ILE A 23 11.22 16.95 18.06
C ILE A 23 10.16 16.15 18.81
N LEU A 24 9.53 16.74 19.83
CA LEU A 24 8.50 16.04 20.61
C LEU A 24 7.28 15.70 19.75
N GLY A 25 6.86 16.61 18.89
CA GLY A 25 5.73 16.42 17.98
C GLY A 25 5.97 15.28 16.99
N PHE A 26 7.12 15.26 16.31
CA PHE A 26 7.43 14.25 15.29
C PHE A 26 7.89 12.90 15.86
N THR A 27 8.39 12.84 17.11
CA THR A 27 8.85 11.57 17.71
C THR A 27 7.77 10.87 18.54
N TRP A 28 6.97 11.62 19.30
CA TRP A 28 5.96 11.04 20.21
C TRP A 28 4.56 11.57 19.96
N GLY A 29 4.42 12.84 19.56
CA GLY A 29 3.14 13.48 19.29
C GLY A 29 2.42 13.00 18.03
N GLY A 30 3.04 12.12 17.24
CA GLY A 30 2.48 11.59 16.00
C GLY A 30 2.34 12.64 14.89
N TRP A 31 3.08 13.74 14.97
CA TRP A 31 3.09 14.72 13.87
C TRP A 31 3.68 14.08 12.63
N THR A 32 3.05 14.37 11.51
CA THR A 32 3.52 13.97 10.18
C THR A 32 3.39 15.18 9.27
N THR A 33 4.12 15.19 8.16
CA THR A 33 3.98 16.24 7.17
C THR A 33 2.76 15.96 6.29
N ALA A 34 2.21 17.00 5.65
CA ALA A 34 1.06 16.82 4.77
C ALA A 34 1.32 15.80 3.64
N GLY A 35 2.50 15.85 3.00
CA GLY A 35 2.85 14.89 1.94
C GLY A 35 2.98 13.45 2.46
N SER A 36 3.57 13.26 3.64
CA SER A 36 3.63 11.93 4.27
C SER A 36 2.26 11.41 4.69
N ALA A 37 1.34 12.30 5.10
CA ALA A 37 -0.03 11.92 5.43
C ALA A 37 -0.81 11.51 4.17
N GLU A 38 -0.64 12.23 3.06
CA GLU A 38 -1.25 11.92 1.77
C GLU A 38 -0.76 10.57 1.23
N GLU A 39 0.56 10.33 1.22
CA GLU A 39 1.11 9.05 0.78
C GLU A 39 0.68 7.87 1.67
N MET A 40 0.54 8.10 2.97
CA MET A 40 -0.02 7.10 3.90
C MET A 40 -1.51 6.81 3.59
N ALA A 41 -2.29 7.83 3.26
CA ALA A 41 -3.69 7.67 2.90
C ALA A 41 -3.85 6.91 1.56
N ASP A 42 -3.05 7.26 0.56
CA ASP A 42 -3.09 6.62 -0.77
C ASP A 42 -2.66 5.15 -0.71
N SER A 43 -1.56 4.86 0.00
CA SER A 43 -1.10 3.48 0.21
C SER A 43 -2.13 2.64 0.95
N PHE A 44 -2.73 3.18 2.02
CA PHE A 44 -3.80 2.51 2.75
C PHE A 44 -5.02 2.28 1.86
N ALA A 45 -5.43 3.27 1.07
CA ALA A 45 -6.56 3.12 0.14
C ALA A 45 -6.27 2.03 -0.91
N ALA A 46 -5.08 2.03 -1.52
CA ALA A 46 -4.70 1.02 -2.50
C ALA A 46 -4.67 -0.40 -1.93
N GLU A 47 -4.14 -0.56 -0.71
CA GLU A 47 -4.13 -1.84 0.00
C GLU A 47 -5.56 -2.32 0.33
N GLN A 48 -6.40 -1.45 0.87
CA GLN A 48 -7.77 -1.81 1.24
C GLN A 48 -8.63 -2.14 0.01
N VAL A 49 -8.47 -1.39 -1.09
CA VAL A 49 -9.13 -1.73 -2.36
C VAL A 49 -8.67 -3.10 -2.85
N THR A 50 -7.37 -3.38 -2.76
CA THR A 50 -6.82 -4.69 -3.15
C THR A 50 -7.44 -5.81 -2.33
N LEU A 51 -7.48 -5.68 -0.99
CA LEU A 51 -8.08 -6.67 -0.09
C LEU A 51 -9.57 -6.86 -0.33
N ALA A 52 -10.31 -5.76 -0.57
CA ALA A 52 -11.74 -5.81 -0.89
C ALA A 52 -12.03 -6.47 -2.24
N MET A 53 -11.05 -6.52 -3.14
CA MET A 53 -11.18 -7.10 -4.49
C MET A 53 -10.69 -8.55 -4.56
N VAL A 54 -10.06 -9.07 -3.50
CA VAL A 54 -9.71 -10.49 -3.41
C VAL A 54 -10.93 -11.40 -3.58
N PRO A 55 -12.09 -11.16 -2.92
CA PRO A 55 -13.31 -11.94 -3.17
C PRO A 55 -13.73 -11.95 -4.64
N VAL A 56 -13.64 -10.81 -5.33
CA VAL A 56 -13.96 -10.71 -6.76
C VAL A 56 -13.02 -11.58 -7.59
N CYS A 57 -11.72 -11.61 -7.27
CA CYS A 57 -10.77 -12.50 -7.93
C CYS A 57 -11.11 -13.98 -7.73
N LEU A 58 -11.56 -14.36 -6.54
CA LEU A 58 -11.99 -15.73 -6.24
C LEU A 58 -13.27 -16.09 -7.01
N ASP A 59 -14.26 -15.20 -7.05
CA ASP A 59 -15.50 -15.41 -7.79
C ASP A 59 -15.23 -15.56 -9.31
N LEU A 60 -14.33 -14.74 -9.86
CA LEU A 60 -13.89 -14.85 -11.26
C LEU A 60 -13.17 -16.18 -11.52
N SER A 61 -12.33 -16.63 -10.58
CA SER A 61 -11.67 -17.93 -10.67
C SER A 61 -12.68 -19.07 -10.65
N GLU A 62 -13.70 -19.01 -9.80
CA GLU A 62 -14.73 -20.04 -9.69
C GLU A 62 -15.67 -20.10 -10.90
N ALA A 63 -15.96 -18.94 -11.51
CA ALA A 63 -16.77 -18.86 -12.73
C ALA A 63 -16.00 -19.27 -14.01
N ASP A 64 -14.67 -19.40 -13.95
CA ASP A 64 -13.83 -19.70 -15.10
C ASP A 64 -13.92 -21.20 -15.50
N ALA A 65 -14.33 -21.46 -16.74
CA ALA A 65 -14.39 -22.82 -17.28
C ALA A 65 -13.01 -23.49 -17.37
N GLU A 66 -11.94 -22.71 -17.52
CA GLU A 66 -10.56 -23.17 -17.61
C GLU A 66 -9.82 -23.10 -16.26
N ARG A 67 -10.54 -22.87 -15.16
CA ARG A 67 -9.99 -22.74 -13.80
C ARG A 67 -8.96 -23.80 -13.48
N THR A 68 -9.29 -25.08 -13.72
CA THR A 68 -8.41 -26.20 -13.39
C THR A 68 -7.10 -26.14 -14.16
N ALA A 69 -7.14 -25.82 -15.46
CA ALA A 69 -5.95 -25.70 -16.29
C ALA A 69 -5.08 -24.52 -15.84
N LYS A 70 -5.70 -23.35 -15.59
CA LYS A 70 -5.01 -22.16 -15.10
C LYS A 70 -4.40 -22.37 -13.71
N LEU A 71 -5.08 -23.07 -12.79
CA LEU A 71 -4.51 -23.39 -11.47
C LEU A 71 -3.29 -24.34 -11.57
N VAL A 72 -3.27 -25.26 -12.53
CA VAL A 72 -2.10 -26.11 -12.77
C VAL A 72 -0.92 -25.27 -13.26
N THR A 73 -1.13 -24.39 -14.24
CA THR A 73 -0.05 -23.53 -14.73
C THR A 73 0.50 -22.60 -13.65
N LEU A 74 -0.36 -22.07 -12.77
CA LEU A 74 0.08 -21.24 -11.63
C LEU A 74 0.88 -22.03 -10.59
N ARG A 75 0.56 -23.31 -10.37
CA ARG A 75 1.33 -24.20 -9.48
C ARG A 75 2.71 -24.49 -10.03
N GLU A 76 2.78 -24.79 -11.31
CA GLU A 76 4.02 -25.13 -12.02
C GLU A 76 4.92 -23.91 -12.24
N ALA A 77 4.34 -22.71 -12.29
CA ALA A 77 5.09 -21.47 -12.39
C ALA A 77 6.03 -21.28 -11.18
N SER A 78 7.28 -20.88 -11.48
CA SER A 78 8.26 -20.48 -10.47
C SER A 78 7.75 -19.29 -9.65
N SER A 79 8.24 -19.12 -8.43
CA SER A 79 7.83 -18.00 -7.55
C SER A 79 7.94 -16.63 -8.23
N PHE A 80 8.95 -16.44 -9.08
CA PHE A 80 9.18 -15.19 -9.83
C PHE A 80 8.17 -14.98 -10.97
N GLN A 81 7.69 -16.06 -11.58
CA GLN A 81 6.76 -16.02 -12.73
C GLN A 81 5.29 -16.13 -12.30
N ARG A 82 5.01 -16.73 -11.14
CA ARG A 82 3.67 -17.04 -10.66
C ARG A 82 2.74 -15.84 -10.63
N ARG A 83 3.23 -14.66 -10.20
CA ARG A 83 2.45 -13.42 -10.25
C ARG A 83 2.12 -12.99 -11.68
N ASN A 84 3.05 -13.12 -12.62
CA ASN A 84 2.80 -12.75 -14.02
C ASN A 84 1.81 -13.73 -14.66
N ALA A 85 1.98 -15.04 -14.44
CA ALA A 85 1.02 -16.04 -14.87
C ALA A 85 -0.37 -15.80 -14.27
N MET A 86 -0.46 -15.34 -13.02
CA MET A 86 -1.74 -14.97 -12.39
C MET A 86 -2.39 -13.77 -13.08
N MET A 87 -1.61 -12.75 -13.46
CA MET A 87 -2.13 -11.62 -14.21
C MET A 87 -2.61 -12.02 -15.61
N GLU A 88 -1.94 -12.98 -16.25
CA GLU A 88 -2.33 -13.53 -17.57
C GLU A 88 -3.66 -14.30 -17.51
N THR A 89 -4.08 -14.81 -16.35
CA THR A 89 -5.41 -15.43 -16.20
C THR A 89 -6.58 -14.46 -16.37
N GLY A 90 -6.33 -13.16 -16.13
CA GLY A 90 -7.34 -12.11 -16.08
C GLY A 90 -8.06 -11.98 -14.73
N TRP A 91 -7.83 -12.88 -13.77
CA TRP A 91 -8.54 -12.86 -12.47
C TRP A 91 -8.11 -11.71 -11.57
N ALA A 92 -6.91 -11.17 -11.79
CA ALA A 92 -6.35 -10.07 -11.01
C ALA A 92 -6.63 -8.68 -11.62
N THR A 93 -7.65 -8.55 -12.47
CA THR A 93 -8.05 -7.28 -13.08
C THR A 93 -9.20 -6.65 -12.31
N LEU A 94 -9.05 -5.39 -11.92
CA LEU A 94 -10.09 -4.67 -11.18
C LEU A 94 -11.29 -4.34 -12.09
N PRO A 95 -12.53 -4.43 -11.59
CA PRO A 95 -13.71 -4.01 -12.35
C PRO A 95 -13.55 -2.56 -12.85
N GLY A 96 -13.74 -2.34 -14.15
CA GLY A 96 -13.59 -1.02 -14.77
C GLY A 96 -12.16 -0.65 -15.19
N THR A 97 -11.20 -1.58 -15.04
CA THR A 97 -9.83 -1.42 -15.56
C THR A 97 -9.52 -2.49 -16.60
N GLU A 98 -8.63 -2.19 -17.54
CA GLU A 98 -8.15 -3.15 -18.54
C GLU A 98 -6.83 -3.81 -18.12
N ALA A 99 -6.08 -3.17 -17.22
CA ALA A 99 -4.77 -3.64 -16.79
C ALA A 99 -4.87 -4.49 -15.51
N PRO A 100 -4.18 -5.64 -15.45
CA PRO A 100 -4.15 -6.46 -14.25
C PRO A 100 -3.35 -5.77 -13.12
N ASN A 101 -3.83 -5.91 -11.89
CA ASN A 101 -3.21 -5.36 -10.69
C ASN A 101 -2.29 -6.40 -10.02
N ARG A 102 -1.03 -6.02 -9.79
CA ARG A 102 0.00 -6.89 -9.22
C ARG A 102 -0.25 -7.26 -7.76
N ASP A 103 -0.75 -6.32 -6.97
CA ASP A 103 -1.01 -6.52 -5.55
C ASP A 103 -2.23 -7.44 -5.38
N LEU A 104 -3.26 -7.26 -6.22
CA LEU A 104 -4.40 -8.17 -6.29
C LEU A 104 -3.98 -9.57 -6.73
N ALA A 105 -3.08 -9.69 -7.71
CA ALA A 105 -2.55 -10.99 -8.14
C ALA A 105 -1.85 -11.72 -6.99
N ASN A 106 -1.01 -11.03 -6.22
CA ASN A 106 -0.35 -11.62 -5.06
C ASN A 106 -1.34 -12.01 -3.96
N ALA A 107 -2.27 -11.13 -3.61
CA ALA A 107 -3.25 -11.38 -2.55
C ALA A 107 -4.21 -12.54 -2.92
N CYS A 108 -4.60 -12.63 -4.18
CA CYS A 108 -5.45 -13.71 -4.67
C CYS A 108 -4.69 -15.03 -4.76
N LEU A 109 -3.42 -15.04 -5.20
CA LEU A 109 -2.56 -16.23 -5.13
C LEU A 109 -2.43 -16.77 -3.71
N ALA A 110 -2.28 -15.88 -2.71
CA ALA A 110 -2.20 -16.27 -1.31
C ALA A 110 -3.51 -16.92 -0.81
N LYS A 111 -4.68 -16.50 -1.32
CA LYS A 111 -5.97 -17.11 -0.97
C LYS A 111 -6.32 -18.38 -1.74
N LEU A 112 -5.88 -18.49 -3.00
CA LEU A 112 -6.07 -19.69 -3.83
C LEU A 112 -5.21 -20.89 -3.36
N ALA A 113 -4.45 -20.72 -2.27
CA ALA A 113 -3.72 -21.77 -1.57
C ALA A 113 -2.88 -22.63 -2.53
N LEU A 114 -1.99 -21.97 -3.27
CA LEU A 114 -0.82 -22.66 -3.85
C LEU A 114 0.27 -22.91 -2.82
N ASP A 115 0.10 -22.39 -1.60
CA ASP A 115 0.79 -22.84 -0.41
C ASP A 115 -0.08 -23.92 0.24
N GLY A 116 0.20 -25.17 -0.14
CA GLY A 116 -0.42 -26.32 0.51
C GLY A 116 0.09 -26.47 1.94
N SER A 117 -0.84 -26.45 2.89
CA SER A 117 -0.96 -27.43 4.00
C SER A 117 -2.26 -27.19 4.76
#